data_AF-A0A024P6X6-F1
#
_entry.id   AF-A0A024P6X6-F1
#
_cell.length_a   1.000
_cell.length_b   1.000
_cell.length_c   1.000
_cell.angle_alpha   90.00
_cell.angle_beta   90.00
_cell.angle_gamma   90.00
#
_symmetry.space_group_name_H-M   'P 1'
#
loop_
_entity.id
_entity.type
_entity.pdbx_description
1 polymer ?
#
loop_
_entity_poly.entity_id
_entity_poly.type
_entity_poly.pdbx_seq_one_letter_code
_entity_poly.pdbx_strand_id
1 'polypeptide(L)' 'MKPTLVTRKGACSLPYDPTPSQEDIQVTRRLKECGKMIGIELLDHLVIGDRRFISLKEKGYL' A
#
# COMPACT_ATOMS: atom_id res chain seq x y z
N MET A 1 15.20 -13.13 -27.45
CA MET A 1 15.47 -13.94 -26.24
C MET A 1 15.42 -13.05 -25.01
N LYS A 2 14.43 -13.21 -24.15
CA LYS A 2 14.44 -12.68 -22.76
C LYS A 2 14.23 -13.88 -21.84
N PRO A 3 15.11 -14.15 -20.87
CA PRO A 3 15.03 -15.35 -20.05
C PRO A 3 13.89 -15.21 -19.03
N THR A 4 12.94 -16.14 -19.09
CA THR A 4 11.90 -16.35 -18.08
C THR A 4 12.55 -16.85 -16.80
N LEU A 5 12.62 -16.00 -15.78
CA LEU A 5 13.13 -16.40 -14.47
C LEU A 5 12.10 -17.29 -13.77
N VAL A 6 12.59 -18.50 -13.46
CA VAL A 6 11.94 -19.61 -12.79
C VAL A 6 11.32 -19.19 -11.47
N THR A 7 10.03 -19.44 -11.32
CA THR A 7 9.28 -19.38 -10.06
C THR A 7 9.79 -20.44 -9.09
N ARG A 8 10.61 -20.04 -8.11
CA ARG A 8 10.75 -20.85 -6.89
C ARG A 8 9.51 -20.64 -6.01
N LYS A 9 8.56 -21.58 -6.13
CA LYS A 9 7.51 -21.85 -5.13
C LYS A 9 8.18 -22.19 -3.80
N GLY A 10 8.31 -21.20 -2.91
CA GLY A 10 8.47 -21.39 -1.47
C GLY A 10 7.11 -21.22 -0.81
N ALA A 11 6.75 -22.14 0.08
CA ALA A 11 5.40 -22.34 0.58
C ALA A 11 4.91 -21.22 1.52
N CYS A 12 3.92 -20.44 1.06
CA CYS A 12 2.91 -19.77 1.87
C CYS A 12 1.68 -19.63 0.96
N SER A 13 0.69 -20.51 1.14
CA SER A 13 -0.40 -20.75 0.18
C SER A 13 -1.60 -19.80 0.31
N LEU A 14 -1.42 -18.60 0.85
CA LEU A 14 -2.45 -17.57 0.87
C LEU A 14 -1.86 -16.26 0.35
N PRO A 15 -2.37 -15.68 -0.74
CA PRO A 15 -1.94 -14.36 -1.16
C PRO A 15 -2.33 -13.36 -0.05
N TYR A 16 -1.33 -12.77 0.60
CA TYR A 16 -1.56 -11.65 1.51
C TYR A 16 -2.13 -10.49 0.70
N ASP A 17 -3.42 -10.21 0.86
CA ASP A 17 -4.13 -9.18 0.12
C ASP A 17 -3.71 -7.80 0.65
N PRO A 18 -3.05 -6.95 -0.16
CA PRO A 18 -2.64 -5.61 0.27
C PRO A 18 -3.81 -4.61 0.32
N THR A 19 -5.06 -5.07 0.27
CA THR A 19 -6.24 -4.22 0.35
C THR A 19 -6.28 -3.52 1.72
N PRO A 20 -6.29 -2.17 1.77
CA PRO A 20 -6.37 -1.43 3.04
C PRO A 20 -7.70 -1.71 3.73
N SER A 21 -7.66 -1.85 5.06
CA SER A 21 -8.86 -1.89 5.89
C SER A 21 -9.53 -0.52 6.00
N GLN A 22 -10.77 -0.48 6.51
CA GLN A 22 -11.44 0.78 6.79
C GLN A 22 -10.73 1.58 7.88
N GLU A 23 -10.12 0.90 8.87
CA GLU A 23 -9.29 1.54 9.88
C GLU A 23 -8.07 2.24 9.23
N ASP A 24 -7.38 1.58 8.29
CA ASP A 24 -6.21 2.15 7.60
C ASP A 24 -6.57 3.44 6.84
N ILE A 25 -7.75 3.47 6.20
CA ILE A 25 -8.25 4.66 5.48
C ILE A 25 -8.51 5.80 6.46
N GLN A 26 -9.16 5.52 7.60
CA GLN A 26 -9.45 6.55 8.60
C GLN A 26 -8.18 7.13 9.22
N VAL A 27 -7.19 6.28 9.50
CA VAL A 27 -5.87 6.70 10.00
C VAL A 27 -5.18 7.58 8.97
N THR A 28 -5.15 7.16 7.70
CA THR A 28 -4.56 7.95 6.60
C THR A 28 -5.20 9.32 6.47
N ARG A 29 -6.53 9.42 6.57
CA ARG A 29 -7.25 10.71 6.53
C ARG A 29 -6.85 11.64 7.68
N ARG A 30 -6.81 11.12 8.92
CA ARG A 30 -6.39 11.90 10.08
C ARG A 30 -4.95 12.38 9.96
N LEU A 31 -4.05 11.52 9.49
CA LEU A 31 -2.65 11.90 9.24
C LEU A 31 -2.53 12.99 8.17
N LYS A 32 -3.32 12.92 7.10
CA LYS A 32 -3.37 13.95 6.07
C LYS A 32 -3.84 15.31 6.64
N GLU A 33 -4.88 15.30 7.46
CA GLU A 33 -5.40 16.52 8.11
C GLU A 33 -4.38 17.11 9.09
N CYS A 34 -3.77 16.28 9.94
CA CYS A 34 -2.71 16.69 10.84
C CYS A 34 -1.48 17.23 10.09
N GLY A 35 -1.08 16.58 9.00
CA GLY A 35 0.00 17.04 8.13
C GLY A 35 -0.28 18.42 7.56
N LYS A 36 -1.50 18.66 7.06
CA LYS A 36 -1.93 19.99 6.59
C LYS A 36 -1.86 21.06 7.68
N MET A 37 -2.20 20.73 8.92
CA MET A 37 -2.12 21.68 10.04
C MET A 37 -0.66 22.04 10.40
N ILE A 38 0.25 21.08 10.29
CA ILE A 38 1.67 21.26 10.64
C ILE A 38 2.47 21.83 9.44
N GLY A 39 1.89 21.86 8.24
CA GLY A 39 2.57 22.27 7.01
C GLY A 39 3.42 21.16 6.37
N ILE A 40 3.16 19.89 6.73
CA ILE A 40 3.81 18.71 6.16
C ILE A 40 2.80 17.96 5.31
N GLU A 41 3.01 17.93 4.00
CA GLU A 41 2.11 17.22 3.09
C GLU A 41 2.37 15.70 3.09
N LEU A 42 1.30 14.91 3.21
CA LEU A 42 1.37 13.46 3.08
C LEU A 42 1.46 13.09 1.59
N LEU A 43 2.67 12.71 1.14
CA LEU A 43 2.95 12.46 -0.27
C LEU A 43 2.23 11.23 -0.83
N ASP A 44 2.30 10.11 -0.11
CA ASP A 44 1.59 8.87 -0.40
C ASP A 44 1.57 7.94 0.83
N HIS A 45 0.55 7.08 0.93
CA HIS A 45 0.50 5.96 1.88
C HIS A 45 0.49 4.65 1.09
N LEU A 46 1.54 3.85 1.24
CA LEU A 46 1.75 2.60 0.51
C LEU A 46 1.47 1.41 1.43
N VAL A 47 0.53 0.55 1.06
CA VAL A 47 0.27 -0.73 1.73
C VAL A 47 1.01 -1.83 0.97
N ILE A 48 1.95 -2.50 1.63
CA ILE A 48 2.83 -3.50 1.04
C ILE A 48 2.40 -4.91 1.48
N GLY A 49 2.27 -5.83 0.53
CA GLY A 49 1.96 -7.25 0.72
C GLY A 49 2.96 -8.18 0.02
N ASP A 50 2.60 -9.46 -0.18
CA ASP A 50 3.50 -10.42 -0.86
C ASP A 50 3.74 -10.02 -2.32
N ARG A 51 4.88 -9.34 -2.55
CA ARG A 51 5.35 -8.85 -3.86
C ARG A 51 4.37 -7.93 -4.59
N ARG A 52 3.46 -7.31 -3.84
CA ARG A 52 2.46 -6.34 -4.34
C ARG A 52 2.41 -5.15 -3.39
N PHE A 53 2.05 -4.00 -3.93
CA PHE A 53 1.78 -2.81 -3.14
C PHE A 53 0.54 -2.11 -3.69
N ILE A 54 -0.13 -1.36 -2.84
CA ILE A 54 -1.24 -0.48 -3.21
C ILE A 54 -0.91 0.93 -2.73
N SER A 55 -0.97 1.89 -3.65
CA SER A 55 -0.93 3.32 -3.31
C SER A 55 -2.34 3.80 -2.98
N LEU A 56 -2.49 4.35 -1.76
CA LEU A 56 -3.76 4.96 -1.36
C LEU A 56 -4.03 6.24 -2.16
N LYS A 57 -2.99 6.94 -2.61
CA LYS A 57 -3.13 8.09 -3.50
C LYS A 57 -3.65 7.69 -4.88
N GLU A 58 -3.09 6.66 -5.51
CA GLU A 58 -3.58 6.17 -6.82
C GLU A 58 -5.02 5.65 -6.74
N LYS A 59 -5.39 5.06 -5.59
CA LYS A 59 -6.75 4.61 -5.32
C LYS A 59 -7.75 5.74 -4.99
N GLY A 60 -7.28 6.98 -4.83
CA GLY A 60 -8.13 8.14 -4.51
C GLY A 60 -8.58 8.24 -3.04
N TYR A 61 -7.92 7.53 -2.13
CA TYR A 61 -8.15 7.66 -0.68
C TYR A 61 -7.41 8.86 -0.07
N LEU A 62 -6.43 9.40 -0.80
CA LEU A 62 -5.53 10.49 -0.42
C LEU A 62 -5.75 11.70 -1.32
#